data_AF-A0A2J9PPJ5-F1
#
_entry.id   AF-A0A2J9PPJ5-F1
#
_cell.length_a   1.000
_cell.length_b   1.000
_cell.length_c   1.000
_cell.angle_alpha   90.00
_cell.angle_beta   90.00
_cell.angle_gamma   90.00
#
_symmetry.space_group_name_H-M   'P 1'
#
loop_
_entity.id
_entity.type
_entity.pdbx_description
1 polymer ?
#
loop_
_entity_poly.entity_id
_entity_poly.type
_entity_poly.pdbx_seq_one_letter_code
_entity_poly.pdbx_strand_id
1 'polypeptide(L)'
;MLGKGELVYYANGADSNTLYLNNLNRISNIICISKSGETALVNNKAMIAKEHGKGVISFTHSSDNTLAKQSDIAFIVDDNQFLDRNNVYSTHFYSLLFLYLEYVIEESFK
;
A
#
# COMPACT_ATOMS: atom_id res chain seq x y z
N MET A 1 -4.73 0.46 -13.20
CA MET A 1 -6.12 -0.04 -13.27
C MET A 1 -6.24 -1.21 -12.30
N LEU A 2 -7.02 -1.05 -11.24
CA LEU A 2 -7.74 -2.14 -10.55
C LEU A 2 -9.01 -2.39 -11.39
N GLY A 3 -8.80 -2.82 -12.64
CA GLY A 3 -9.76 -2.63 -13.73
C GLY A 3 -10.54 -3.89 -14.08
N LYS A 4 -11.60 -4.17 -13.31
CA LYS A 4 -12.71 -5.06 -13.68
C LYS A 4 -14.10 -4.51 -13.28
N GLY A 5 -14.19 -3.21 -12.96
CA GLY A 5 -15.45 -2.55 -12.56
C GLY A 5 -15.54 -2.16 -11.07
N GLU A 6 -14.49 -2.41 -10.29
CA GLU A 6 -14.46 -2.05 -8.86
C GLU A 6 -14.24 -0.55 -8.61
N LEU A 7 -14.80 -0.07 -7.49
CA LEU A 7 -14.60 1.30 -7.03
C LEU A 7 -13.22 1.45 -6.40
N VAL A 8 -12.41 2.36 -6.93
CA VAL A 8 -11.02 2.54 -6.53
C VAL A 8 -10.75 4.00 -6.24
N TYR A 9 -10.20 4.27 -5.07
CA TYR A 9 -9.71 5.59 -4.69
C TYR A 9 -8.19 5.56 -4.62
N TYR A 10 -7.56 6.42 -5.40
CA TYR A 10 -6.14 6.69 -5.26
C TYR A 10 -5.93 7.84 -4.28
N ALA A 11 -5.03 7.66 -3.33
CA ALA A 11 -4.60 8.68 -2.40
C ALA A 11 -3.06 8.71 -2.32
N ASN A 12 -2.48 9.90 -2.38
CA ASN A 12 -1.04 10.14 -2.26
C ASN A 12 -0.73 11.05 -1.06
N GLY A 13 0.55 11.43 -0.91
CA GLY A 13 1.01 12.27 0.21
C GLY A 13 0.51 13.72 0.20
N ALA A 14 0.01 14.23 -0.93
CA ALA A 14 -0.62 15.54 -1.03
C ALA A 14 -2.09 15.52 -0.63
N ASP A 15 -2.72 14.34 -0.57
CA ASP A 15 -4.14 14.22 -0.24
C ASP A 15 -4.40 14.39 1.25
N SER A 16 -5.29 15.32 1.58
CA SER A 16 -5.68 15.58 2.96
C SER A 16 -6.29 14.34 3.62
N ASN A 17 -6.07 14.19 4.92
CA ASN A 17 -6.71 13.14 5.70
C ASN A 17 -8.24 13.26 5.70
N THR A 18 -8.77 14.47 5.56
CA THR A 18 -10.21 14.71 5.42
C THR A 18 -10.79 14.07 4.15
N LEU A 19 -10.13 14.23 3.00
CA LEU A 19 -10.56 13.61 1.75
C LEU A 19 -10.53 12.08 1.85
N TYR A 20 -9.49 11.54 2.49
CA TYR A 20 -9.35 10.12 2.73
C TYR A 20 -10.48 9.56 3.62
N LEU A 21 -10.74 10.19 4.76
CA LEU A 21 -11.80 9.79 5.70
C LEU A 21 -13.19 9.81 5.06
N ASN A 22 -13.49 10.82 4.23
CA ASN A 22 -14.77 10.91 3.53
C ASN A 22 -15.05 9.73 2.59
N ASN A 23 -14.00 9.11 2.04
CA ASN A 23 -14.13 7.95 1.16
C ASN A 23 -13.97 6.61 1.90
N LEU A 24 -13.50 6.62 3.14
CA LEU A 24 -13.21 5.41 3.92
C LEU A 24 -14.46 4.53 4.12
N ASN A 25 -15.64 5.14 4.25
CA ASN A 25 -16.91 4.42 4.37
C ASN A 25 -17.32 3.69 3.09
N ARG A 26 -16.75 4.07 1.94
CA ARG A 26 -17.08 3.52 0.61
C ARG A 26 -16.13 2.42 0.16
N ILE A 27 -15.11 2.13 0.96
CA ILE A 27 -14.13 1.07 0.68
C ILE A 27 -14.12 0.03 1.81
N SER A 28 -13.79 -1.20 1.46
CA SER A 28 -13.64 -2.33 2.39
C SER A 28 -12.19 -2.52 2.82
N ASN A 29 -11.26 -2.37 1.86
CA ASN A 29 -9.84 -2.60 2.03
C ASN A 29 -9.04 -1.44 1.45
N ILE A 30 -7.82 -1.28 1.94
CA ILE A 30 -6.83 -0.36 1.38
C ILE A 30 -5.58 -1.11 0.96
N ILE A 31 -4.93 -0.58 -0.08
CA ILE A 31 -3.60 -1.03 -0.52
C ILE A 31 -2.61 0.10 -0.21
N CYS A 32 -1.67 -0.17 0.69
CA CYS A 32 -0.59 0.73 1.07
C CYS A 32 0.71 0.34 0.39
N ILE A 33 1.34 1.28 -0.28
CA ILE A 33 2.63 1.05 -0.95
C ILE A 33 3.65 2.00 -0.33
N SER A 34 4.66 1.43 0.34
CA SER A 34 5.80 2.19 0.84
C SER A 34 7.04 1.31 0.81
N LYS A 35 8.00 1.70 -0.03
CA LYS A 35 9.28 0.99 -0.16
C LYS A 35 9.94 0.82 1.21
N SER A 36 10.14 1.91 1.95
CA SER A 36 10.75 1.86 3.29
C SER A 36 9.85 1.26 4.37
N GLY A 37 8.52 1.34 4.22
CA GLY A 37 7.56 0.98 5.27
C GLY A 37 7.49 1.98 6.43
N GLU A 38 8.23 3.09 6.34
CA GLU A 38 8.34 4.13 7.37
C GLU A 38 7.83 5.49 6.90
N THR A 39 7.14 5.54 5.76
CA THR A 39 6.53 6.77 5.26
C THR A 39 5.37 7.17 6.17
N ALA A 40 5.57 8.20 7.00
CA ALA A 40 4.62 8.63 8.02
C ALA A 40 3.18 8.80 7.51
N LEU A 41 2.99 9.41 6.34
CA LEU A 41 1.66 9.61 5.75
C LEU A 41 0.97 8.29 5.36
N VAL A 42 1.74 7.30 4.88
CA VAL A 42 1.19 5.97 4.54
C VAL A 42 0.82 5.23 5.82
N ASN A 43 1.72 5.22 6.82
CA ASN A 43 1.48 4.56 8.11
C ASN A 43 0.28 5.17 8.86
N ASN A 44 0.11 6.49 8.77
CA ASN A 44 -1.05 7.16 9.35
C ASN A 44 -2.37 6.72 8.68
N LYS A 45 -2.41 6.64 7.35
CA LYS A 45 -3.60 6.18 6.62
C LYS A 45 -3.89 4.69 6.87
N ALA A 46 -2.85 3.86 7.00
CA ALA A 46 -2.96 2.45 7.37
C ALA A 46 -3.56 2.26 8.76
N MET A 47 -3.04 3.00 9.74
CA MET A 47 -3.56 3.03 11.10
C MET A 47 -5.02 3.46 11.15
N ILE A 48 -5.38 4.58 10.51
CA ILE A 48 -6.76 5.08 10.44
C ILE A 48 -7.69 4.02 9.83
N ALA A 49 -7.27 3.34 8.76
CA ALA A 49 -8.09 2.31 8.12
C ALA A 49 -8.39 1.16 9.09
N LYS A 50 -7.36 0.69 9.80
CA LYS A 50 -7.48 -0.38 10.79
C LYS A 50 -8.41 0.01 11.95
N GLU A 51 -8.29 1.24 12.45
CA GLU A 51 -9.18 1.79 13.48
C GLU A 51 -10.66 1.81 13.04
N HIS A 52 -10.92 1.92 11.74
CA HIS A 52 -12.26 1.91 11.16
C HIS A 52 -12.66 0.53 10.61
N GLY A 53 -11.96 -0.53 11.01
CA GLY A 53 -12.26 -1.92 10.64
C GLY A 53 -12.09 -2.22 9.16
N LYS A 54 -11.22 -1.48 8.46
CA LYS A 54 -10.87 -1.73 7.06
C LYS A 54 -9.65 -2.64 6.98
N GLY A 55 -9.65 -3.56 6.00
CA GLY A 55 -8.50 -4.41 5.76
C GLY A 55 -7.32 -3.61 5.21
N VAL A 56 -6.13 -3.89 5.70
CA VAL A 56 -4.88 -3.22 5.30
C VAL A 56 -3.97 -4.23 4.61
N ILE A 57 -3.79 -4.04 3.31
CA ILE A 57 -2.82 -4.79 2.50
C ILE A 57 -1.64 -3.87 2.24
N SER A 58 -0.40 -4.32 2.45
CA SER A 58 0.78 -3.52 2.14
C SER A 58 1.78 -4.18 1.22
N PHE A 59 2.53 -3.34 0.52
CA PHE A 59 3.71 -3.69 -0.25
C PHE A 59 4.90 -2.89 0.28
N THR A 60 5.90 -3.61 0.81
CA THR A 60 7.06 -3.00 1.47
C THR A 60 8.28 -3.91 1.44
N HIS A 61 9.49 -3.39 1.66
CA HIS A 61 10.72 -4.16 1.50
C HIS A 61 11.04 -5.14 2.64
N SER A 62 10.38 -5.00 3.80
CA SER A 62 10.71 -5.78 5.01
C SER A 62 9.47 -6.11 5.82
N SER A 63 9.47 -7.27 6.47
CA SER A 63 8.43 -7.66 7.44
C SER A 63 8.59 -6.98 8.79
N ASP A 64 9.77 -6.40 9.06
CA ASP A 64 10.10 -5.73 10.33
C ASP A 64 10.12 -4.21 10.18
N ASN A 65 9.02 -3.65 9.69
CA ASN A 65 8.81 -2.20 9.64
C ASN A 65 7.39 -1.84 10.12
N THR A 66 7.16 -0.55 10.34
CA THR A 66 5.89 -0.05 10.89
C THR A 66 4.70 -0.47 10.03
N LEU A 67 4.79 -0.28 8.70
CA LEU A 67 3.69 -0.60 7.79
C LEU A 67 3.34 -2.09 7.79
N ALA A 68 4.34 -2.97 7.71
CA ALA A 68 4.14 -4.42 7.70
C ALA A 68 3.44 -4.88 8.98
N LYS A 69 3.86 -4.38 10.15
CA LYS A 69 3.25 -4.70 11.45
C LYS A 69 1.80 -4.21 11.58
N GLN A 70 1.45 -3.13 10.90
CA GLN A 70 0.09 -2.59 10.88
C GLN A 70 -0.83 -3.34 9.91
N SER A 71 -0.28 -4.01 8.91
CA SER A 71 -1.02 -4.65 7.84
C SER A 71 -1.62 -5.99 8.26
N ASP A 72 -2.76 -6.34 7.68
CA ASP A 72 -3.34 -7.69 7.79
C ASP A 72 -2.62 -8.65 6.83
N ILE A 73 -2.21 -8.15 5.67
CA ILE A 73 -1.37 -8.86 4.70
C ILE A 73 -0.23 -7.93 4.28
N ALA A 74 1.01 -8.36 4.48
CA ALA A 74 2.21 -7.64 4.04
C ALA A 74 2.94 -8.43 2.96
N PHE A 75 2.90 -7.94 1.72
CA PHE A 75 3.72 -8.42 0.63
C PHE A 75 5.13 -7.85 0.77
N ILE A 76 6.09 -8.75 1.01
CA ILE A 76 7.50 -8.39 1.10
C ILE A 76 8.08 -8.39 -0.30
N VAL A 77 8.40 -7.19 -0.77
CA VAL A 77 8.89 -6.96 -2.14
C VAL A 77 10.38 -6.77 -2.08
N ASP A 78 11.14 -7.61 -2.80
CA ASP A 78 12.60 -7.50 -2.83
C ASP A 78 13.03 -6.11 -3.36
N ASP A 79 14.05 -5.54 -2.72
CA ASP A 79 14.58 -4.22 -3.03
C ASP A 79 16.11 -4.23 -2.99
N ASN A 80 16.71 -4.25 -4.18
CA ASN A 80 18.16 -4.16 -4.35
C ASN A 80 18.74 -2.77 -4.02
N GLN A 81 17.90 -1.79 -3.69
CA GLN A 81 18.28 -0.42 -3.30
C GLN A 81 17.54 0.04 -2.03
N PHE A 82 17.44 -0.83 -1.02
CA PHE A 82 16.71 -0.54 0.22
C PHE A 82 17.26 0.65 1.04
N LEU A 83 18.54 0.98 0.87
CA LEU A 83 19.16 2.17 1.49
C LEU A 83 18.85 3.47 0.74
N ASP A 84 18.42 3.40 -0.52
CA ASP A 84 18.06 4.58 -1.32
C ASP A 84 16.65 5.05 -0.96
N ARG A 85 16.56 5.91 0.04
CA ARG A 85 15.29 6.47 0.51
C ARG A 85 14.66 7.48 -0.45
N ASN A 86 15.45 8.06 -1.33
CA ASN A 86 15.01 9.13 -2.24
C ASN A 86 14.68 8.60 -3.64
N ASN A 87 14.83 7.30 -3.89
CA ASN A 87 14.63 6.65 -5.18
C ASN A 87 15.43 7.33 -6.30
N VAL A 88 16.69 7.67 -6.01
CA VAL A 88 17.65 8.24 -6.97
C VAL A 88 18.08 7.18 -7.98
N TYR A 89 18.20 5.93 -7.54
CA TYR A 89 18.65 4.81 -8.34
C TYR A 89 17.49 3.90 -8.74
N SER A 90 17.65 3.26 -9.90
CA SER A 90 16.71 2.23 -10.35
C SER A 90 16.70 1.05 -9.36
N THR A 91 15.51 0.60 -9.00
CA THR A 91 15.26 -0.56 -8.14
C THR A 91 14.28 -1.51 -8.82
N HIS A 92 14.44 -2.80 -8.57
CA HIS A 92 13.46 -3.82 -9.01
C HIS A 92 12.19 -3.85 -8.15
N PHE A 93 12.15 -3.12 -7.03
CA PHE A 93 10.99 -3.05 -6.14
C PHE A 93 9.70 -2.69 -6.90
N TYR A 94 9.73 -1.65 -7.74
CA TYR A 94 8.53 -1.21 -8.45
C TYR A 94 8.09 -2.19 -9.53
N SER A 95 9.02 -2.87 -10.19
CA SER A 95 8.70 -3.91 -11.17
C SER A 95 8.02 -5.11 -10.52
N LEU A 96 8.55 -5.57 -9.38
CA LEU A 96 7.96 -6.66 -8.60
C LEU A 96 6.62 -6.26 -7.97
N LEU A 97 6.48 -5.01 -7.54
CA LEU A 97 5.20 -4.46 -7.09
C LEU A 97 4.12 -4.60 -8.17
N PHE A 98 4.41 -4.23 -9.42
CA PHE A 98 3.43 -4.39 -10.50
C PHE A 98 3.07 -5.85 -10.74
N LEU A 99 4.06 -6.76 -10.69
CA LEU A 99 3.81 -8.19 -10.80
C LEU A 99 2.89 -8.70 -9.68
N TYR A 100 3.12 -8.29 -8.43
CA TYR A 100 2.26 -8.69 -7.33
C TYR A 100 0.87 -8.05 -7.40
N LEU A 101 0.76 -6.80 -7.83
CA LEU A 101 -0.55 -6.16 -8.04
C LEU A 101 -1.36 -6.91 -9.11
N GLU A 102 -0.72 -7.32 -10.20
CA GLU A 102 -1.36 -8.15 -11.24
C GLU A 102 -1.87 -9.47 -10.63
N TYR A 103 -1.02 -10.16 -9.85
CA TYR A 103 -1.40 -11.39 -9.17
C TYR A 103 -2.58 -11.20 -8.20
N VAL A 104 -2.55 -10.15 -7.37
CA VAL A 104 -3.64 -9.84 -6.43
C VAL A 104 -4.94 -9.55 -7.17
N ILE A 105 -4.86 -8.82 -8.29
CA ILE A 105 -6.03 -8.57 -9.14
C ILE A 105 -6.55 -9.89 -9.69
N GLU A 106 -5.69 -10.74 -10.25
CA GLU A 106 -6.11 -12.03 -10.79
C GLU A 106 -6.85 -12.88 -9.75
N GLU A 107 -6.27 -13.05 -8.56
CA GLU A 107 -6.83 -13.86 -7.47
C GLU A 107 -8.11 -13.28 -6.87
N SER A 108 -8.22 -11.95 -6.77
CA SER A 108 -9.41 -11.31 -6.17
C SER A 108 -10.68 -11.45 -7.03
N PHE A 109 -10.54 -11.85 -8.30
CA PHE A 109 -11.65 -12.00 -9.25
C PHE A 109 -11.77 -13.41 -9.83
N LYS A 110 -11.25 -14.43 -9.14
CA LYS A 110 -11.57 -15.85 -9.37
C LYS A 110 -12.83 -16.23 -8.59
#